data_AF-A0A7D5STX6-F1
#
_entry.id   AF-A0A7D5STX6-F1
#
_cell.length_a   1.000
_cell.length_b   1.000
_cell.length_c   1.000
_cell.angle_alpha   90.00
_cell.angle_beta   90.00
_cell.angle_gamma   90.00
#
_symmetry.space_group_name_H-M   'P 1'
#
loop_
_entity.id
_entity.type
_entity.pdbx_description
1 polymer ?
#
loop_
_entity_poly.entity_id
_entity_poly.type
_entity_poly.pdbx_seq_one_letter_code
_entity_poly.pdbx_strand_id
1 'polypeptide(L)'
;MSPLQRLKVAVARMKLLSTKIDDDVEHPLEALIEMKVRRELRRDKDFQKALGRSRLSDVSRQDLVEYQLHKFRKQMRYTDANSIFYHNRFKKLGLEPGMIRTKEDLLKVPVTEPSELAAEPYSFLCVSQSKVMRAFTTSGTSGQRKRLFYTQKDVLNIIDSIASAFKNTGMRGDDTLHIMFPAVSAWDPSLMLDGACKVVGLSSNVCSSVDVDEQIKSMTQNKAKVIIGLTSFIYRITVLAKAKYDLRQFGMKAIICSSEPLSEAMRREIETAWGCKALSQYGMTEMGLATTIECFAQDGLHIDEGNYMAECIDLETGEHTRSRQPGELIWTSLEMEGSPLLRYRSYDLSSYIEPPCGCGFTSVGKIGKPRGRINSETKIGYGEKVFPLLFDEAVLSVSGVLGYQVIIDKVGYKDRLTFQVEFSGDTQWARKEIEERVLALDEIRSSMDNDLLEPIEVEVISSSSGFTPKKATIVDRRKIYDRT
;
A
#
# COMPACT_ATOMS: atom_id res chain seq x y z
N MET A 1 1.26 -10.05 31.22
CA MET A 1 1.21 -11.22 30.30
C MET A 1 1.25 -12.52 31.08
N SER A 2 0.41 -13.48 30.72
CA SER A 2 0.42 -14.84 31.31
C SER A 2 1.70 -15.61 30.95
N PRO A 3 2.04 -16.71 31.67
CA PRO A 3 3.19 -17.56 31.34
C PRO A 3 3.12 -18.12 29.91
N LEU A 4 1.93 -18.55 29.46
CA LEU A 4 1.71 -19.04 28.09
C LEU A 4 1.91 -17.94 27.04
N GLN A 5 1.46 -16.71 27.32
CA GLN A 5 1.71 -15.56 26.44
C GLN A 5 3.21 -15.23 26.34
N ARG A 6 3.94 -15.26 27.47
CA ARG A 6 5.39 -15.08 27.48
C ARG A 6 6.11 -16.13 26.65
N LEU A 7 5.72 -17.41 26.77
CA LEU A 7 6.28 -18.48 25.95
C LEU A 7 5.98 -18.30 24.46
N LYS A 8 4.73 -17.95 24.09
CA LYS A 8 4.35 -17.67 22.69
C LYS A 8 5.15 -16.50 22.10
N VAL A 9 5.34 -15.42 22.87
CA VAL A 9 6.17 -14.27 22.47
C VAL A 9 7.64 -14.69 22.32
N ALA A 10 8.18 -15.50 23.24
CA ALA A 10 9.55 -16.01 23.15
C ALA A 10 9.74 -16.89 21.90
N VAL A 11 8.80 -17.79 21.59
CA VAL A 11 8.84 -18.61 20.37
C VAL A 11 8.72 -17.77 19.10
N ALA A 12 7.81 -16.79 19.08
CA ALA A 12 7.69 -15.83 17.97
C ALA A 12 9.00 -15.07 17.77
N ARG A 13 9.59 -14.56 18.86
CA ARG A 13 10.87 -13.86 18.84
C ARG A 13 12.00 -14.75 18.34
N MET A 14 12.10 -16.00 18.79
CA MET A 14 13.11 -16.95 18.28
C MET A 14 12.95 -17.20 16.79
N LYS A 15 11.72 -17.36 16.28
CA LYS A 15 11.46 -17.52 14.85
C LYS A 15 11.89 -16.29 14.05
N LEU A 16 11.54 -15.10 14.50
CA LEU A 16 11.91 -13.86 13.82
C LEU A 16 13.41 -13.55 13.94
N LEU A 17 14.05 -13.94 15.04
CA LEU A 17 15.50 -13.87 15.17
C LEU A 17 16.20 -14.87 14.23
N SER A 18 15.58 -15.99 13.89
CA SER A 18 16.11 -16.95 12.90
C SER A 18 15.98 -16.46 11.45
N THR A 19 15.24 -15.37 11.22
CA THR A 19 15.12 -14.63 9.96
C THR A 19 15.77 -13.26 10.04
N LYS A 20 16.49 -12.96 11.15
CA LYS A 20 17.14 -11.68 11.37
C LYS A 20 18.20 -11.45 10.29
N ILE A 21 18.05 -10.33 9.60
CA ILE A 21 19.04 -9.79 8.67
C ILE A 21 19.97 -8.90 9.49
N ASP A 22 21.27 -9.00 9.25
CA ASP A 22 22.25 -8.19 9.95
C ASP A 22 22.07 -6.68 9.64
N ASP A 23 22.46 -5.83 10.58
CA ASP A 23 22.19 -4.38 10.51
C ASP A 23 23.09 -3.65 9.50
N ASP A 24 24.16 -4.30 9.04
CA ASP A 24 25.15 -3.85 8.07
C ASP A 24 24.84 -4.27 6.62
N VAL A 25 23.81 -5.08 6.40
CA VAL A 25 23.36 -5.44 5.05
C VAL A 25 22.81 -4.20 4.34
N GLU A 26 23.35 -3.91 3.17
CA GLU A 26 23.01 -2.73 2.37
C GLU A 26 21.56 -2.77 1.86
N HIS A 27 21.07 -3.96 1.51
CA HIS A 27 19.72 -4.20 0.96
C HIS A 27 18.94 -5.24 1.77
N PRO A 28 18.45 -4.88 2.97
CA PRO A 28 17.76 -5.82 3.86
C PRO A 28 16.59 -6.57 3.21
N LEU A 29 15.72 -5.89 2.44
CA LEU A 29 14.61 -6.59 1.79
C LEU A 29 15.07 -7.62 0.74
N GLU A 30 16.07 -7.29 -0.09
CA GLU A 30 16.61 -8.25 -1.06
C GLU A 30 17.24 -9.45 -0.34
N ALA A 31 18.03 -9.21 0.71
CA ALA A 31 18.61 -10.27 1.53
C ALA A 31 17.54 -11.17 2.20
N LEU A 32 16.41 -10.61 2.64
CA LEU A 32 15.29 -11.39 3.19
C LEU A 32 14.76 -12.38 2.13
N ILE A 33 14.53 -11.87 0.93
CA ILE A 33 13.99 -12.62 -0.20
C ILE A 33 14.99 -13.72 -0.59
N GLU A 34 16.27 -13.39 -0.73
CA GLU A 34 17.32 -14.37 -1.03
C GLU A 34 17.40 -15.48 0.01
N MET A 35 17.35 -15.12 1.31
CA MET A 35 17.33 -16.10 2.39
C MET A 35 16.13 -17.05 2.25
N LYS A 36 14.94 -16.53 1.93
CA LYS A 36 13.74 -17.34 1.70
C LYS A 36 13.92 -18.30 0.53
N VAL A 37 14.43 -17.82 -0.60
CA VAL A 37 14.71 -18.64 -1.80
C VAL A 37 15.70 -19.77 -1.45
N ARG A 38 16.82 -19.45 -0.81
CA ARG A 38 17.84 -20.43 -0.39
C ARG A 38 17.30 -21.42 0.65
N ARG A 39 16.38 -20.98 1.52
CA ARG A 39 15.73 -21.85 2.51
C ARG A 39 14.75 -22.82 1.83
N GLU A 40 13.95 -22.34 0.88
CA GLU A 40 13.05 -23.19 0.10
C GLU A 40 13.88 -24.21 -0.71
N LEU A 41 14.94 -23.76 -1.38
CA LEU A 41 15.84 -24.62 -2.15
C LEU A 41 16.43 -25.75 -1.32
N ARG A 42 16.79 -25.49 -0.06
CA ARG A 42 17.31 -26.55 0.84
C ARG A 42 16.25 -27.55 1.29
N ARG A 43 14.98 -27.16 1.32
CA ARG A 43 13.90 -27.94 1.95
C ARG A 43 12.99 -28.65 0.96
N ASP A 44 12.86 -28.13 -0.26
CA ASP A 44 11.88 -28.57 -1.23
C ASP A 44 12.57 -29.16 -2.47
N LYS A 45 12.50 -30.50 -2.60
CA LYS A 45 13.10 -31.23 -3.73
C LYS A 45 12.44 -30.89 -5.07
N ASP A 46 11.16 -30.53 -5.07
CA ASP A 46 10.46 -30.15 -6.30
C ASP A 46 11.00 -28.80 -6.80
N PHE A 47 11.30 -27.88 -5.88
CA PHE A 47 11.94 -26.61 -6.23
C PHE A 47 13.38 -26.81 -6.73
N GLN A 48 14.17 -27.68 -6.09
CA GLN A 48 15.50 -28.06 -6.59
C GLN A 48 15.44 -28.61 -8.01
N LYS A 49 14.45 -29.48 -8.28
CA LYS A 49 14.23 -30.04 -9.61
C LYS A 49 13.83 -28.98 -10.62
N ALA A 50 12.94 -28.05 -10.25
CA ALA A 50 12.50 -26.96 -11.10
C ALA A 50 13.64 -26.01 -11.47
N LEU A 51 14.51 -25.67 -10.50
CA LEU A 51 15.70 -24.85 -10.74
C LEU A 51 16.85 -25.60 -11.44
N GLY A 52 16.83 -26.94 -11.47
CA GLY A 52 17.91 -27.76 -12.02
C GLY A 52 19.22 -27.72 -11.23
N ARG A 53 19.22 -27.16 -10.01
CA ARG A 53 20.41 -27.03 -9.14
C ARG A 53 20.03 -27.14 -7.67
N SER A 54 21.00 -27.53 -6.84
CA SER A 54 20.81 -27.73 -5.39
C SER A 54 21.40 -26.63 -4.50
N ARG A 55 22.14 -25.68 -5.10
CA ARG A 55 22.75 -24.53 -4.43
C ARG A 55 22.72 -23.30 -5.35
N LEU A 56 22.72 -22.12 -4.74
CA LEU A 56 22.82 -20.82 -5.40
C LEU A 56 24.04 -20.10 -4.83
N SER A 57 24.87 -19.47 -5.67
CA SER A 57 25.88 -18.51 -5.22
C SER A 57 25.18 -17.18 -4.95
N ASP A 58 24.57 -16.60 -5.97
CA ASP A 58 23.73 -15.41 -5.95
C ASP A 58 22.32 -15.77 -6.42
N VAL A 59 21.32 -14.98 -6.05
CA VAL A 59 19.94 -15.18 -6.50
C VAL A 59 19.68 -14.25 -7.68
N SER A 60 19.60 -14.82 -8.88
CA SER A 60 19.30 -14.05 -10.08
C SER A 60 17.80 -13.68 -10.17
N ARG A 61 17.46 -12.74 -11.05
CA ARG A 61 16.05 -12.46 -11.38
C ARG A 61 15.30 -13.72 -11.83
N GLN A 62 15.94 -14.56 -12.64
CA GLN A 62 15.34 -15.80 -13.13
C GLN A 62 15.08 -16.80 -11.98
N ASP A 63 15.95 -16.85 -10.97
CA ASP A 63 15.73 -17.66 -9.77
C ASP A 63 14.52 -17.21 -8.97
N LEU A 64 14.33 -15.89 -8.85
CA LEU A 64 13.15 -15.34 -8.19
C LEU A 64 11.87 -15.63 -8.96
N VAL A 65 11.88 -15.52 -10.29
CA VAL A 65 10.73 -15.88 -11.12
C VAL A 65 10.37 -17.36 -10.93
N GLU A 66 11.35 -18.27 -10.98
CA GLU A 66 11.08 -19.70 -10.77
C GLU A 66 10.64 -19.98 -9.33
N TYR A 67 11.21 -19.29 -8.34
CA TYR A 67 10.74 -19.35 -6.96
C TYR A 67 9.26 -18.94 -6.85
N GLN A 68 8.88 -17.80 -7.42
CA GLN A 68 7.50 -17.32 -7.38
C GLN A 68 6.54 -18.29 -8.08
N LEU A 69 6.90 -18.83 -9.25
CA LEU A 69 6.09 -19.82 -9.96
C LEU A 69 5.96 -21.13 -9.16
N HIS A 70 7.05 -21.61 -8.54
CA HIS A 70 7.00 -22.77 -7.64
C HIS A 70 6.07 -22.54 -6.46
N LYS A 71 6.19 -21.38 -5.81
CA LYS A 71 5.34 -21.01 -4.67
C LYS A 71 3.90 -20.81 -5.09
N PHE A 72 3.63 -20.23 -6.25
CA PHE A 72 2.28 -20.12 -6.81
C PHE A 72 1.65 -21.50 -6.99
N ARG A 73 2.35 -22.46 -7.63
CA ARG A 73 1.86 -23.83 -7.78
C ARG A 73 1.61 -24.52 -6.44
N LYS A 74 2.48 -24.29 -5.46
CA LYS A 74 2.36 -24.84 -4.10
C LYS A 74 1.16 -24.24 -3.38
N GLN A 75 0.94 -22.94 -3.50
CA GLN A 75 -0.21 -22.26 -2.94
C GLN A 75 -1.51 -22.72 -3.62
N MET A 76 -1.50 -22.91 -4.94
CA MET A 76 -2.63 -23.47 -5.71
C MET A 76 -2.98 -24.88 -5.23
N ARG A 77 -2.00 -25.77 -5.01
CA ARG A 77 -2.23 -27.09 -4.38
C ARG A 77 -2.84 -26.97 -2.99
N TYR A 78 -2.32 -26.03 -2.19
CA TYR A 78 -2.80 -25.83 -0.83
C TYR A 78 -4.25 -25.32 -0.80
N THR A 79 -4.60 -24.34 -1.64
CA THR A 79 -5.96 -23.81 -1.69
C THR A 79 -6.95 -24.79 -2.31
N ASP A 80 -6.54 -25.56 -3.31
CA ASP A 80 -7.37 -26.65 -3.87
C ASP A 80 -7.74 -27.69 -2.80
N ALA A 81 -6.78 -28.05 -1.93
CA ALA A 81 -7.01 -29.06 -0.90
C ALA A 81 -7.79 -28.55 0.32
N ASN A 82 -7.79 -27.23 0.59
CA ASN A 82 -8.25 -26.71 1.88
C ASN A 82 -9.31 -25.61 1.79
N SER A 83 -9.51 -24.94 0.65
CA SER A 83 -10.53 -23.93 0.44
C SER A 83 -11.65 -24.47 -0.42
N ILE A 84 -12.89 -24.39 0.08
CA ILE A 84 -14.10 -24.78 -0.67
C ILE A 84 -14.19 -23.98 -1.98
N PHE A 85 -13.90 -22.68 -1.92
CA PHE A 85 -13.95 -21.79 -3.07
C PHE A 85 -12.99 -22.21 -4.18
N TYR A 86 -11.69 -22.30 -3.87
CA TYR A 86 -10.68 -22.64 -4.87
C TYR A 86 -10.84 -24.08 -5.37
N HIS A 87 -11.18 -25.02 -4.50
CA HIS A 87 -11.47 -26.40 -4.90
C HIS A 87 -12.56 -26.46 -5.98
N ASN A 88 -13.71 -25.83 -5.70
CA ASN A 88 -14.82 -25.81 -6.63
C ASN A 88 -14.47 -25.08 -7.94
N ARG A 89 -13.73 -23.97 -7.85
CA ARG A 89 -13.26 -23.21 -9.02
C ARG A 89 -12.35 -24.05 -9.90
N PHE A 90 -11.33 -24.67 -9.33
CA PHE A 90 -10.36 -25.46 -10.09
C PHE A 90 -11.01 -26.70 -10.69
N LYS A 91 -11.83 -27.41 -9.92
CA LYS A 91 -12.60 -28.56 -10.42
C LYS A 91 -13.52 -28.19 -11.58
N LYS A 92 -14.26 -27.09 -11.47
CA LYS A 92 -15.17 -26.61 -12.53
C LYS A 92 -14.43 -26.28 -13.82
N LEU A 93 -13.21 -25.75 -13.71
CA LEU A 93 -12.43 -25.27 -14.86
C LEU A 93 -11.38 -26.29 -15.35
N GLY A 94 -11.25 -27.45 -14.69
CA GLY A 94 -10.21 -28.43 -14.99
C GLY A 94 -8.80 -27.88 -14.79
N LEU A 95 -8.62 -26.94 -13.86
CA LEU A 95 -7.33 -26.28 -13.61
C LEU A 95 -6.48 -27.10 -12.66
N GLU A 96 -5.25 -27.40 -13.08
CA GLU A 96 -4.28 -28.11 -12.27
C GLU A 96 -3.00 -27.28 -12.10
N PRO A 97 -2.33 -27.36 -10.93
CA PRO A 97 -1.07 -26.65 -10.68
C PRO A 97 0.03 -26.94 -11.71
N GLY A 98 0.04 -28.12 -12.34
CA GLY A 98 1.02 -28.50 -13.36
C GLY A 98 0.89 -27.73 -14.69
N MET A 99 -0.24 -27.03 -14.89
CA MET A 99 -0.49 -26.22 -16.08
C MET A 99 0.23 -24.86 -16.05
N ILE A 100 0.80 -24.48 -14.89
CA ILE A 100 1.43 -23.18 -14.65
C ILE A 100 2.95 -23.33 -14.64
N ARG A 101 3.59 -23.14 -15.79
CA ARG A 101 5.03 -23.32 -15.97
C ARG A 101 5.77 -22.02 -16.24
N THR A 102 5.08 -21.05 -16.81
CA THR A 102 5.59 -19.73 -17.18
C THR A 102 4.77 -18.65 -16.50
N LYS A 103 5.22 -17.39 -16.58
CA LYS A 103 4.47 -16.24 -16.07
C LYS A 103 3.18 -16.07 -16.85
N GLU A 104 3.22 -16.26 -18.16
CA GLU A 104 2.07 -16.15 -19.08
C GLU A 104 0.99 -17.18 -18.74
N ASP A 105 1.37 -18.37 -18.26
CA ASP A 105 0.41 -19.39 -17.83
C ASP A 105 -0.48 -18.94 -16.67
N LEU A 106 -0.07 -17.93 -15.89
CA LEU A 106 -0.91 -17.36 -14.81
C LEU A 106 -2.24 -16.85 -15.35
N LEU A 107 -2.28 -16.37 -16.60
CA LEU A 107 -3.52 -15.91 -17.26
C LEU A 107 -4.58 -17.01 -17.37
N LYS A 108 -4.19 -18.30 -17.35
CA LYS A 108 -5.11 -19.45 -17.34
C LYS A 108 -5.91 -19.56 -16.05
N VAL A 109 -5.41 -18.99 -14.94
CA VAL A 109 -6.11 -18.97 -13.65
C VAL A 109 -6.96 -17.71 -13.59
N PRO A 110 -8.30 -17.78 -13.47
CA PRO A 110 -9.12 -16.60 -13.35
C PRO A 110 -8.75 -15.75 -12.14
N VAL A 111 -8.93 -14.44 -12.27
CA VAL A 111 -8.74 -13.52 -11.14
C VAL A 111 -9.76 -13.82 -10.03
N THR A 112 -9.35 -13.54 -8.80
CA THR A 112 -10.24 -13.61 -7.64
C THR A 112 -10.81 -12.23 -7.39
N GLU A 113 -12.13 -12.09 -7.59
CA GLU A 113 -12.80 -10.80 -7.48
C GLU A 113 -13.08 -10.45 -6.00
N PRO A 114 -12.91 -9.17 -5.60
CA PRO A 114 -13.22 -8.72 -4.24
C PRO A 114 -14.66 -9.02 -3.78
N SER A 115 -15.62 -9.03 -4.70
CA SER A 115 -17.02 -9.35 -4.43
C SER A 115 -17.22 -10.81 -4.02
N GLU A 116 -16.44 -11.74 -4.58
CA GLU A 116 -16.49 -13.17 -4.24
C GLU A 116 -16.04 -13.40 -2.80
N LEU A 117 -14.95 -12.75 -2.40
CA LEU A 117 -14.45 -12.78 -1.02
C LEU A 117 -15.42 -12.11 -0.04
N ALA A 118 -16.12 -11.05 -0.46
CA ALA A 118 -17.09 -10.38 0.37
C ALA A 118 -18.36 -11.23 0.57
N ALA A 119 -18.81 -11.93 -0.47
CA ALA A 119 -20.00 -12.77 -0.43
C ALA A 119 -19.81 -14.00 0.48
N GLU A 120 -18.67 -14.69 0.37
CA GLU A 120 -18.46 -15.96 1.09
C GLU A 120 -17.06 -16.04 1.76
N PRO A 121 -16.71 -15.19 2.73
CA PRO A 121 -15.35 -15.13 3.28
C PRO A 121 -14.85 -16.44 3.88
N TYR A 122 -15.74 -17.27 4.44
CA TYR A 122 -15.37 -18.56 5.02
C TYR A 122 -15.06 -19.65 3.98
N SER A 123 -15.54 -19.55 2.74
CA SER A 123 -15.20 -20.53 1.69
C SER A 123 -13.74 -20.42 1.23
N PHE A 124 -13.08 -19.29 1.52
CA PHE A 124 -11.65 -19.03 1.32
C PHE A 124 -10.76 -19.51 2.47
N LEU A 125 -11.32 -19.84 3.64
CA LEU A 125 -10.56 -20.24 4.82
C LEU A 125 -9.93 -21.62 4.60
N CYS A 126 -8.60 -21.71 4.68
CA CYS A 126 -7.85 -22.96 4.46
C CYS A 126 -7.42 -23.66 5.76
N VAL A 127 -7.80 -23.14 6.92
CA VAL A 127 -7.45 -23.73 8.23
C VAL A 127 -8.67 -23.87 9.12
N SER A 128 -8.60 -24.77 10.10
CA SER A 128 -9.61 -24.80 11.17
C SER A 128 -9.66 -23.46 11.90
N GLN A 129 -10.85 -23.02 12.31
CA GLN A 129 -11.01 -21.75 13.04
C GLN A 129 -10.14 -21.67 14.30
N SER A 130 -9.82 -22.80 14.94
CA SER A 130 -8.91 -22.88 16.09
C SER A 130 -7.46 -22.47 15.78
N LYS A 131 -7.03 -22.48 14.52
CA LYS A 131 -5.71 -22.02 14.07
C LYS A 131 -5.70 -20.55 13.65
N VAL A 132 -6.87 -19.91 13.56
CA VAL A 132 -6.98 -18.49 13.26
C VAL A 132 -6.51 -17.70 14.47
N MET A 133 -5.43 -16.95 14.31
CA MET A 133 -4.93 -16.04 15.34
C MET A 133 -5.72 -14.73 15.34
N ARG A 134 -6.08 -14.23 14.16
CA ARG A 134 -6.85 -12.99 14.02
C ARG A 134 -7.70 -13.00 12.77
N ALA A 135 -8.89 -12.42 12.85
CA ALA A 135 -9.71 -12.12 11.69
C ALA A 135 -9.79 -10.60 11.52
N PHE A 136 -9.84 -10.13 10.27
CA PHE A 136 -10.04 -8.73 9.95
C PHE A 136 -11.18 -8.58 8.98
N THR A 137 -12.03 -7.60 9.24
CA THR A 137 -13.11 -7.21 8.36
C THR A 137 -12.81 -5.81 7.83
N THR A 138 -12.71 -5.68 6.51
CA THR A 138 -12.47 -4.38 5.88
C THR A 138 -13.68 -3.46 6.09
N SER A 139 -13.43 -2.16 6.21
CA SER A 139 -14.50 -1.16 6.31
C SER A 139 -15.28 -1.01 4.99
N GLY A 140 -14.72 -1.48 3.87
CA GLY A 140 -15.32 -1.53 2.53
C GLY A 140 -15.51 -0.14 1.91
N THR A 141 -14.63 0.28 0.98
CA THR A 141 -14.84 1.51 0.19
C THR A 141 -16.03 1.40 -0.76
N SER A 142 -16.44 0.17 -1.11
CA SER A 142 -17.59 -0.15 -1.97
C SER A 142 -18.83 -0.65 -1.20
N GLY A 143 -18.84 -0.56 0.14
CA GLY A 143 -19.94 -1.06 0.99
C GLY A 143 -19.93 -2.59 1.27
N GLN A 144 -19.22 -3.37 0.45
CA GLN A 144 -19.04 -4.81 0.69
C GLN A 144 -17.84 -5.06 1.62
N ARG A 145 -18.12 -5.45 2.87
CA ARG A 145 -17.11 -5.77 3.88
C ARG A 145 -16.51 -7.15 3.61
N LYS A 146 -15.20 -7.20 3.35
CA LYS A 146 -14.46 -8.45 3.16
C LYS A 146 -13.90 -8.92 4.49
N ARG A 147 -13.97 -10.21 4.78
CA ARG A 147 -13.39 -10.80 6.00
C ARG A 147 -12.28 -11.77 5.65
N LEU A 148 -11.10 -11.57 6.23
CA LEU A 148 -9.94 -12.45 6.08
C LEU A 148 -9.48 -12.99 7.42
N PHE A 149 -8.85 -14.16 7.38
CA PHE A 149 -8.36 -14.87 8.55
C PHE A 149 -6.84 -15.06 8.43
N TYR A 150 -6.13 -14.78 9.52
CA TYR A 150 -4.68 -14.86 9.59
C TYR A 150 -4.29 -15.83 10.68
N THR A 151 -3.41 -16.76 10.35
CA THR A 151 -2.73 -17.63 11.31
C THR A 151 -1.62 -16.86 12.02
N GLN A 152 -1.05 -17.47 13.05
CA GLN A 152 0.14 -16.91 13.69
C GLN A 152 1.32 -16.80 12.72
N LYS A 153 1.48 -17.75 11.79
CA LYS A 153 2.56 -17.72 10.80
C LYS A 153 2.38 -16.56 9.82
N ASP A 154 1.14 -16.30 9.38
CA ASP A 154 0.83 -15.18 8.48
C ASP A 154 1.24 -13.84 9.13
N VAL A 155 0.87 -13.65 10.39
CA VAL A 155 1.23 -12.43 11.15
C VAL A 155 2.75 -12.29 11.30
N LEU A 156 3.47 -13.38 11.57
CA LEU A 156 4.93 -13.34 11.68
C LEU A 156 5.60 -12.99 10.35
N ASN A 157 5.11 -13.56 9.24
CA ASN A 157 5.63 -13.24 7.90
C ASN A 157 5.44 -11.74 7.58
N ILE A 158 4.28 -11.17 7.92
CA ILE A 158 4.04 -9.72 7.75
C ILE A 158 5.01 -8.90 8.60
N ILE A 159 5.29 -9.32 9.84
CA ILE A 159 6.25 -8.65 10.72
C ILE A 159 7.67 -8.68 10.14
N ASP A 160 8.12 -9.81 9.59
CA ASP A 160 9.43 -9.91 8.91
C ASP A 160 9.54 -8.92 7.74
N SER A 161 8.50 -8.81 6.92
CA SER A 161 8.43 -7.87 5.78
C SER A 161 8.50 -6.42 6.26
N ILE A 162 7.70 -6.06 7.27
CA ILE A 162 7.69 -4.72 7.87
C ILE A 162 9.06 -4.37 8.47
N ALA A 163 9.67 -5.28 9.21
CA ALA A 163 10.96 -5.04 9.84
C ALA A 163 12.08 -4.82 8.82
N SER A 164 12.08 -5.60 7.74
CA SER A 164 13.05 -5.44 6.64
C SER A 164 12.83 -4.12 5.90
N ALA A 165 11.57 -3.71 5.72
CA ALA A 165 11.21 -2.42 5.15
C ALA A 165 11.72 -1.25 6.01
N PHE A 166 11.65 -1.32 7.34
CA PHE A 166 12.22 -0.28 8.22
C PHE A 166 13.74 -0.21 8.15
N LYS A 167 14.44 -1.35 8.05
CA LYS A 167 15.90 -1.31 7.90
C LYS A 167 16.34 -0.65 6.60
N ASN A 168 15.57 -0.82 5.52
CA ASN A 168 15.80 -0.15 4.23
C ASN A 168 15.71 1.39 4.34
N THR A 169 15.01 1.94 5.34
CA THR A 169 14.92 3.39 5.54
C THR A 169 16.09 3.96 6.35
N GLY A 170 17.11 3.14 6.63
CA GLY A 170 18.26 3.52 7.44
C GLY A 170 18.00 3.46 8.96
N MET A 171 16.85 2.90 9.37
CA MET A 171 16.54 2.67 10.76
C MET A 171 17.48 1.61 11.36
N ARG A 172 17.95 1.85 12.58
CA ARG A 172 18.87 1.01 13.36
C ARG A 172 18.28 0.75 14.75
N GLY A 173 18.91 -0.14 15.51
CA GLY A 173 18.35 -0.64 16.78
C GLY A 173 18.18 0.42 17.89
N ASP A 174 18.89 1.54 17.79
CA ASP A 174 18.82 2.68 18.70
C ASP A 174 17.80 3.75 18.28
N ASP A 175 17.25 3.64 17.07
CA ASP A 175 16.21 4.55 16.59
C ASP A 175 14.83 4.20 17.15
N THR A 176 13.98 5.23 17.26
CA THR A 176 12.56 5.06 17.56
C THR A 176 11.71 5.39 16.34
N LEU A 177 10.75 4.52 16.03
CA LEU A 177 9.71 4.74 15.04
C LEU A 177 8.53 5.51 15.65
N HIS A 178 8.23 6.69 15.09
CA HIS A 178 7.06 7.48 15.45
C HIS A 178 5.86 7.11 14.58
N ILE A 179 4.80 6.61 15.21
CA ILE A 179 3.64 6.06 14.51
C ILE A 179 2.46 7.04 14.59
N MET A 180 2.11 7.61 13.43
CA MET A 180 1.12 8.66 13.22
C MET A 180 -0.09 8.14 12.43
N PHE A 181 -0.83 7.18 12.99
CA PHE A 181 -2.16 6.82 12.48
C PHE A 181 -3.23 7.35 13.44
N PRO A 182 -4.22 8.12 12.97
CA PRO A 182 -5.33 8.57 13.79
C PRO A 182 -6.16 7.37 14.28
N ALA A 183 -6.68 7.47 15.51
CA ALA A 183 -7.36 6.40 16.22
C ALA A 183 -8.76 6.09 15.65
N VAL A 184 -8.86 5.52 14.44
CA VAL A 184 -10.17 5.22 13.83
C VAL A 184 -10.19 4.04 12.85
N SER A 185 -9.09 3.32 12.62
CA SER A 185 -9.12 2.20 11.67
C SER A 185 -9.48 0.86 12.32
N ALA A 186 -10.39 0.12 11.68
CA ALA A 186 -10.82 -1.23 12.08
C ALA A 186 -9.65 -2.24 12.23
N TRP A 187 -8.53 -1.95 11.57
CA TRP A 187 -7.22 -2.52 11.82
C TRP A 187 -6.41 -1.42 12.49
N ASP A 188 -6.11 -1.49 13.78
CA ASP A 188 -5.20 -0.54 14.43
C ASP A 188 -3.77 -0.82 13.91
N PRO A 189 -3.27 -0.08 12.90
CA PRO A 189 -1.97 -0.33 12.30
C PRO A 189 -0.90 0.09 13.30
N SER A 190 -1.19 1.06 14.19
CA SER A 190 -0.30 1.47 15.25
C SER A 190 0.00 0.32 16.20
N LEU A 191 -1.02 -0.42 16.64
CA LEU A 191 -0.81 -1.61 17.48
C LEU A 191 0.00 -2.70 16.76
N MET A 192 -0.23 -2.90 15.45
CA MET A 192 0.51 -3.89 14.68
C MET A 192 1.97 -3.50 14.48
N LEU A 193 2.23 -2.25 14.13
CA LEU A 193 3.59 -1.72 13.90
C LEU A 193 4.37 -1.65 15.21
N ASP A 194 3.73 -1.23 16.31
CA ASP A 194 4.32 -1.25 17.65
C ASP A 194 4.62 -2.70 18.10
N GLY A 195 3.68 -3.62 17.87
CA GLY A 195 3.89 -5.04 18.08
C GLY A 195 5.05 -5.60 17.25
N ALA A 196 5.14 -5.24 15.97
CA ALA A 196 6.22 -5.64 15.09
C ALA A 196 7.57 -5.16 15.64
N CYS A 197 7.69 -3.86 15.97
CA CYS A 197 8.89 -3.26 16.54
C CYS A 197 9.36 -4.02 17.80
N LYS A 198 8.45 -4.27 18.76
CA LYS A 198 8.76 -5.03 19.98
C LYS A 198 9.31 -6.42 19.71
N VAL A 199 8.77 -7.11 18.70
CA VAL A 199 9.20 -8.48 18.41
C VAL A 199 10.56 -8.51 17.72
N VAL A 200 10.88 -7.52 16.89
CA VAL A 200 12.19 -7.40 16.22
C VAL A 200 13.23 -6.61 17.03
N GLY A 201 12.86 -6.10 18.20
CA GLY A 201 13.76 -5.39 19.12
C GLY A 201 14.03 -3.94 18.73
N LEU A 202 13.11 -3.30 18.00
CA LEU A 202 13.13 -1.88 17.68
C LEU A 202 12.23 -1.11 18.66
N SER A 203 12.50 0.19 18.82
CA SER A 203 11.67 1.09 19.62
C SER A 203 10.59 1.74 18.77
N SER A 204 9.41 1.96 19.35
CA SER A 204 8.30 2.68 18.72
C SER A 204 7.55 3.54 19.72
N ASN A 205 6.98 4.65 19.26
CA ASN A 205 6.03 5.45 20.00
C ASN A 205 4.83 5.81 19.13
N VAL A 206 3.62 5.56 19.64
CA VAL A 206 2.37 5.89 18.94
C VAL A 206 1.89 7.26 19.39
N CYS A 207 1.59 8.14 18.44
CA CYS A 207 0.91 9.40 18.70
C CYS A 207 -0.12 9.70 17.61
N SER A 208 -1.39 9.58 17.98
CA SER A 208 -2.53 9.81 17.09
C SER A 208 -3.11 11.23 17.21
N SER A 209 -2.45 12.12 17.96
CA SER A 209 -2.97 13.44 18.28
C SER A 209 -2.92 14.38 17.07
N VAL A 210 -4.02 15.10 16.82
CA VAL A 210 -4.05 16.18 15.83
C VAL A 210 -3.31 17.43 16.32
N ASP A 211 -2.98 17.50 17.60
CA ASP A 211 -2.24 18.61 18.19
C ASP A 211 -0.75 18.51 17.82
N VAL A 212 -0.28 19.50 17.06
CA VAL A 212 1.11 19.63 16.65
C VAL A 212 2.06 19.66 17.84
N ASP A 213 1.73 20.36 18.92
CA ASP A 213 2.64 20.56 20.04
C ASP A 213 2.79 19.25 20.83
N GLU A 214 1.72 18.44 20.89
CA GLU A 214 1.75 17.08 21.42
C GLU A 214 2.57 16.13 20.54
N GLN A 215 2.40 16.19 19.21
CA GLN A 215 3.19 15.40 18.26
C GLN A 215 4.69 15.69 18.40
N ILE A 216 5.07 16.96 18.36
CA ILE A 216 6.47 17.39 18.49
C ILE A 216 7.04 17.00 19.86
N LYS A 217 6.29 17.19 20.95
CA LYS A 217 6.70 16.77 22.30
C LYS A 217 6.93 15.26 22.37
N SER A 218 5.99 14.46 21.88
CA SER A 218 6.08 13.00 21.87
C SER A 218 7.28 12.51 21.05
N MET A 219 7.44 13.05 19.84
CA MET A 219 8.55 12.75 18.94
C MET A 219 9.92 13.06 19.60
N THR A 220 10.02 14.23 20.26
CA THR A 220 11.25 14.67 20.94
C THR A 220 11.58 13.80 22.16
N GLN A 221 10.60 13.55 23.03
CA GLN A 221 10.79 12.75 24.25
C GLN A 221 11.22 11.31 23.95
N ASN A 222 10.74 10.75 22.83
CA ASN A 222 11.05 9.38 22.41
C ASN A 222 12.24 9.29 21.45
N LYS A 223 12.90 10.42 21.13
CA LYS A 223 14.04 10.52 20.20
C LYS A 223 13.74 9.84 18.86
N ALA A 224 12.55 10.08 18.31
CA ALA A 224 12.16 9.48 17.04
C ALA A 224 13.13 9.84 15.91
N LYS A 225 13.33 8.91 14.98
CA LYS A 225 14.16 9.10 13.79
C LYS A 225 13.50 8.70 12.48
N VAL A 226 12.38 7.97 12.56
CA VAL A 226 11.57 7.60 11.41
C VAL A 226 10.11 7.84 11.77
N ILE A 227 9.33 8.38 10.84
CA ILE A 227 7.88 8.52 10.97
C ILE A 227 7.20 7.48 10.07
N ILE A 228 6.11 6.87 10.51
CA ILE A 228 5.17 6.14 9.65
C ILE A 228 3.74 6.51 10.00
N GLY A 229 2.87 6.67 9.00
CA GLY A 229 1.51 7.12 9.27
C GLY A 229 0.64 7.21 8.03
N LEU A 230 -0.59 7.67 8.27
CA LEU A 230 -1.53 7.98 7.19
C LEU A 230 -1.02 9.18 6.40
N THR A 231 -0.92 9.07 5.08
CA THR A 231 -0.29 10.08 4.21
C THR A 231 -0.87 11.48 4.40
N SER A 232 -2.20 11.63 4.36
CA SER A 232 -2.87 12.93 4.58
C SER A 232 -2.66 13.49 5.99
N PHE A 233 -2.54 12.63 7.00
CA PHE A 233 -2.31 13.05 8.39
C PHE A 233 -0.89 13.58 8.60
N ILE A 234 0.12 12.86 8.08
CA ILE A 234 1.52 13.31 8.08
C ILE A 234 1.63 14.66 7.35
N TYR A 235 1.03 14.78 6.18
CA TYR A 235 1.02 16.02 5.41
C TYR A 235 0.41 17.17 6.20
N ARG A 236 -0.79 16.98 6.78
CA ARG A 236 -1.45 18.00 7.61
C ARG A 236 -0.57 18.45 8.77
N ILE A 237 -0.05 17.51 9.57
CA ILE A 237 0.82 17.83 10.70
C ILE A 237 2.06 18.57 10.22
N THR A 238 2.63 18.20 9.08
CA THR A 238 3.78 18.88 8.50
C THR A 238 3.48 20.35 8.18
N VAL A 239 2.38 20.62 7.47
CA VAL A 239 2.00 21.99 7.08
C VAL A 239 1.73 22.86 8.31
N LEU A 240 1.08 22.32 9.34
CA LEU A 240 0.83 23.04 10.59
C LEU A 240 2.10 23.23 11.42
N ALA A 241 2.96 22.22 11.49
CA ALA A 241 4.14 22.23 12.34
C ALA A 241 5.25 23.14 11.80
N LYS A 242 5.43 23.23 10.47
CA LYS A 242 6.45 24.12 9.86
C LYS A 242 6.20 25.61 10.16
N ALA A 243 4.97 25.99 10.49
CA ALA A 243 4.63 27.36 10.89
C ALA A 243 5.06 27.69 12.32
N LYS A 244 5.31 26.68 13.16
CA LYS A 244 5.65 26.83 14.58
C LYS A 244 7.09 26.42 14.92
N TYR A 245 7.65 25.48 14.17
CA TYR A 245 8.93 24.82 14.47
C TYR A 245 9.79 24.68 13.21
N ASP A 246 11.11 24.79 13.37
CA ASP A 246 12.05 24.28 12.37
C ASP A 246 12.07 22.75 12.45
N LEU A 247 11.41 22.07 11.50
CA LEU A 247 11.30 20.60 11.54
C LEU A 247 12.62 19.90 11.17
N ARG A 248 13.57 20.59 10.54
CA ARG A 248 14.87 20.00 10.16
C ARG A 248 15.73 19.69 11.39
N GLN A 249 15.53 20.43 12.49
CA GLN A 249 16.28 20.24 13.73
C GLN A 249 16.09 18.85 14.36
N PHE A 250 14.99 18.15 14.05
CA PHE A 250 14.73 16.81 14.57
C PHE A 250 15.61 15.75 13.90
N GLY A 251 16.18 16.04 12.72
CA GLY A 251 17.09 15.16 12.00
C GLY A 251 16.45 13.79 11.73
N MET A 252 15.28 13.80 11.10
CA MET A 252 14.60 12.58 10.64
C MET A 252 15.42 11.89 9.55
N LYS A 253 15.46 10.55 9.60
CA LYS A 253 16.10 9.73 8.56
C LYS A 253 15.17 9.52 7.37
N ALA A 254 13.89 9.25 7.64
CA ALA A 254 12.87 9.05 6.61
C ALA A 254 11.46 9.23 7.18
N ILE A 255 10.50 9.49 6.29
CA ILE A 255 9.07 9.53 6.59
C ILE A 255 8.37 8.54 5.67
N ILE A 256 7.59 7.61 6.21
CA ILE A 256 6.89 6.56 5.47
C ILE A 256 5.40 6.90 5.42
N CYS A 257 4.92 7.25 4.23
CA CYS A 257 3.52 7.54 3.94
C CYS A 257 2.80 6.26 3.51
N SER A 258 1.76 5.88 4.25
CA SER A 258 1.05 4.61 4.09
C SER A 258 -0.47 4.82 4.02
N SER A 259 -1.18 3.80 3.55
CA SER A 259 -2.64 3.69 3.50
C SER A 259 -3.38 4.65 2.56
N GLU A 260 -2.68 5.63 2.00
CA GLU A 260 -3.17 6.61 1.02
C GLU A 260 -2.04 6.94 0.03
N PRO A 261 -2.35 7.25 -1.25
CA PRO A 261 -1.34 7.71 -2.20
C PRO A 261 -0.54 8.90 -1.68
N LEU A 262 0.76 8.94 -2.01
CA LEU A 262 1.63 10.09 -1.77
C LEU A 262 1.79 10.85 -3.09
N SER A 263 1.08 11.96 -3.25
CA SER A 263 1.27 12.86 -4.39
C SER A 263 2.65 13.50 -4.34
N GLU A 264 3.16 13.93 -5.49
CA GLU A 264 4.44 14.62 -5.57
C GLU A 264 4.36 16.02 -4.94
N ALA A 265 3.19 16.67 -4.98
CA ALA A 265 2.94 17.89 -4.20
C ALA A 265 3.12 17.65 -2.69
N MET A 266 2.47 16.64 -2.13
CA MET A 266 2.62 16.28 -0.72
C MET A 266 4.06 15.88 -0.38
N ARG A 267 4.70 15.09 -1.26
CA ARG A 267 6.09 14.66 -1.10
C ARG A 267 7.02 15.87 -1.00
N ARG A 268 6.97 16.80 -1.96
CA ARG A 268 7.83 17.99 -1.99
C ARG A 268 7.68 18.81 -0.71
N GLU A 269 6.44 19.00 -0.26
CA GLU A 269 6.14 19.73 0.97
C GLU A 269 6.74 19.03 2.21
N ILE A 270 6.54 17.72 2.33
CA ILE A 270 7.09 16.91 3.44
C ILE A 270 8.62 16.93 3.43
N GLU A 271 9.26 16.67 2.29
CA GLU A 271 10.72 16.64 2.19
C GLU A 271 11.35 18.01 2.46
N THR A 272 10.71 19.08 1.98
CA THR A 272 11.20 20.45 2.20
C THR A 272 11.10 20.85 3.66
N ALA A 273 9.99 20.51 4.32
CA ALA A 273 9.78 20.86 5.71
C ALA A 273 10.72 20.07 6.65
N TRP A 274 10.79 18.74 6.48
CA TRP A 274 11.55 17.86 7.38
C TRP A 274 13.03 17.71 7.03
N GLY A 275 13.42 18.01 5.79
CA GLY A 275 14.80 17.86 5.33
C GLY A 275 15.24 16.41 5.12
N CYS A 276 14.29 15.48 4.95
CA CYS A 276 14.55 14.05 4.71
C CYS A 276 13.64 13.50 3.61
N LYS A 277 13.91 12.28 3.14
CA LYS A 277 13.08 11.64 2.13
C LYS A 277 11.74 11.16 2.70
N ALA A 278 10.67 11.45 1.96
CA ALA A 278 9.35 10.86 2.17
C ALA A 278 9.21 9.65 1.23
N LEU A 279 8.80 8.51 1.74
CA LEU A 279 8.76 7.23 1.04
C LEU A 279 7.32 6.71 1.05
N SER A 280 6.86 6.21 -0.09
CA SER A 280 5.55 5.57 -0.19
C SER A 280 5.61 4.10 0.24
N GLN A 281 4.60 3.66 0.97
CA GLN A 281 4.35 2.26 1.30
C GLN A 281 2.98 1.87 0.77
N TYR A 282 2.93 0.80 -0.04
CA TYR A 282 1.68 0.27 -0.55
C TYR A 282 1.44 -1.16 -0.06
N GLY A 283 0.18 -1.41 0.25
CA GLY A 283 -0.37 -2.75 0.42
C GLY A 283 -1.85 -2.68 0.76
N MET A 284 -2.43 -3.84 0.98
CA MET A 284 -3.87 -4.01 1.16
C MET A 284 -4.16 -5.04 2.23
N THR A 285 -5.37 -4.99 2.77
CA THR A 285 -5.75 -5.94 3.84
C THR A 285 -5.56 -7.36 3.35
N GLU A 286 -6.03 -7.64 2.15
CA GLU A 286 -6.04 -8.93 1.47
C GLU A 286 -4.66 -9.58 1.30
N MET A 287 -3.60 -8.78 1.40
CA MET A 287 -2.20 -9.20 1.30
C MET A 287 -1.40 -8.91 2.56
N GLY A 288 -2.05 -8.68 3.72
CA GLY A 288 -1.33 -8.47 4.98
C GLY A 288 -0.70 -7.08 5.17
N LEU A 289 -1.28 -6.03 4.59
CA LEU A 289 -0.92 -4.60 4.66
C LEU A 289 0.39 -4.13 4.04
N ALA A 290 1.46 -4.91 4.14
CA ALA A 290 2.80 -4.46 3.75
C ALA A 290 3.34 -5.34 2.62
N THR A 291 2.99 -5.00 1.38
CA THR A 291 3.47 -5.72 0.19
C THR A 291 4.66 -5.04 -0.47
N THR A 292 4.74 -3.72 -0.39
CA THR A 292 5.76 -2.94 -1.08
C THR A 292 6.22 -1.71 -0.28
N ILE A 293 7.45 -1.26 -0.54
CA ILE A 293 8.01 -0.01 0.00
C ILE A 293 8.93 0.69 -1.01
N GLU A 294 8.84 2.02 -1.09
CA GLU A 294 9.74 2.86 -1.87
C GLU A 294 11.15 2.92 -1.26
N CYS A 295 12.19 2.93 -2.10
CA CYS A 295 13.57 3.18 -1.68
C CYS A 295 13.95 4.65 -1.88
N PHE A 296 15.15 5.05 -1.44
CA PHE A 296 15.64 6.42 -1.58
C PHE A 296 15.77 6.92 -3.03
N ALA A 297 15.74 6.03 -4.04
CA ALA A 297 15.68 6.42 -5.44
C ALA A 297 14.30 6.95 -5.89
N GLN A 298 13.23 6.68 -5.12
CA GLN A 298 11.87 7.20 -5.34
C GLN A 298 11.27 6.96 -6.74
N ASP A 299 11.72 5.88 -7.38
CA ASP A 299 11.32 5.43 -8.72
C ASP A 299 10.51 4.12 -8.62
N GLY A 300 9.43 4.14 -7.84
CA GLY A 300 8.59 2.97 -7.61
C GLY A 300 8.91 2.23 -6.30
N LEU A 301 8.08 1.24 -5.98
CA LEU A 301 8.04 0.56 -4.69
C LEU A 301 8.48 -0.89 -4.84
N HIS A 302 9.56 -1.28 -4.16
CA HIS A 302 10.05 -2.66 -4.15
C HIS A 302 9.04 -3.60 -3.55
N ILE A 303 8.84 -4.73 -4.22
CA ILE A 303 7.90 -5.78 -3.81
C ILE A 303 8.63 -6.78 -2.92
N ASP A 304 7.99 -7.23 -1.84
CA ASP A 304 8.45 -8.43 -1.13
C ASP A 304 8.11 -9.69 -1.93
N GLU A 305 8.88 -9.93 -2.99
CA GLU A 305 8.70 -11.05 -3.92
C GLU A 305 8.93 -12.42 -3.27
N GLY A 306 9.43 -12.44 -2.03
CA GLY A 306 9.53 -13.64 -1.20
C GLY A 306 8.19 -14.12 -0.66
N ASN A 307 7.23 -13.19 -0.46
CA ASN A 307 5.91 -13.44 0.11
C ASN A 307 4.75 -13.18 -0.86
N TYR A 308 4.96 -12.33 -1.87
CA TYR A 308 3.91 -11.89 -2.78
C TYR A 308 4.36 -11.99 -4.23
N MET A 309 3.40 -12.13 -5.12
CA MET A 309 3.62 -12.01 -6.56
C MET A 309 2.67 -10.94 -7.09
N ALA A 310 3.23 -9.98 -7.84
CA ALA A 310 2.48 -8.94 -8.51
C ALA A 310 2.50 -9.22 -10.02
N GLU A 311 1.33 -9.12 -10.64
CA GLU A 311 1.17 -9.05 -12.08
C GLU A 311 0.61 -7.66 -12.43
N CYS A 312 0.89 -7.18 -13.62
CA CYS A 312 0.25 -5.98 -14.16
C CYS A 312 -0.43 -6.37 -15.47
N ILE A 313 -1.75 -6.17 -15.53
CA ILE A 313 -2.60 -6.62 -16.63
C ILE A 313 -3.11 -5.41 -17.41
N ASP A 314 -2.98 -5.46 -18.72
CA ASP A 314 -3.58 -4.49 -19.61
C ASP A 314 -5.10 -4.69 -19.64
N LEU A 315 -5.85 -3.59 -19.45
CA LEU A 315 -7.30 -3.66 -19.30
C LEU A 315 -8.05 -3.95 -20.59
N GLU A 316 -7.43 -3.70 -21.74
CA GLU A 316 -8.06 -3.91 -23.05
C GLU A 316 -7.77 -5.31 -23.58
N THR A 317 -6.52 -5.73 -23.47
CA THR A 317 -6.03 -7.01 -24.03
C THR A 317 -6.14 -8.17 -23.04
N GLY A 318 -6.14 -7.90 -21.73
CA GLY A 318 -6.10 -8.93 -20.70
C GLY A 318 -4.73 -9.61 -20.51
N GLU A 319 -3.71 -9.15 -21.23
CA GLU A 319 -2.35 -9.70 -21.21
C GLU A 319 -1.47 -9.00 -20.16
N HIS A 320 -0.32 -9.60 -19.82
CA HIS A 320 0.67 -8.92 -18.98
C HIS A 320 1.26 -7.71 -19.70
N THR A 321 1.35 -6.59 -18.99
CA THR A 321 1.99 -5.38 -19.51
C THR A 321 3.51 -5.54 -19.53
N ARG A 322 4.19 -4.78 -20.40
CA ARG A 322 5.66 -4.68 -20.35
C ARG A 322 6.08 -3.86 -19.13
N SER A 323 7.36 -3.96 -18.75
CA SER A 323 7.93 -3.13 -17.69
C SER A 323 7.62 -1.64 -17.91
N ARG A 324 7.20 -0.96 -16.84
CA ARG A 324 6.74 0.45 -16.77
C ARG A 324 5.49 0.78 -17.59
N GLN A 325 4.88 -0.17 -18.29
CA GLN A 325 3.61 0.09 -18.97
C GLN A 325 2.43 0.05 -17.98
N PRO A 326 1.51 1.03 -18.06
CA PRO A 326 0.37 1.09 -17.16
C PRO A 326 -0.58 -0.11 -17.32
N GLY A 327 -1.18 -0.54 -16.21
CA GLY A 327 -2.20 -1.58 -16.17
C GLY A 327 -2.77 -1.76 -14.76
N GLU A 328 -3.63 -2.76 -14.60
CA GLU A 328 -4.20 -3.14 -13.31
C GLU A 328 -3.27 -4.09 -12.55
N LEU A 329 -3.04 -3.83 -11.26
CA LEU A 329 -2.28 -4.73 -10.41
C LEU A 329 -3.13 -5.92 -9.95
N ILE A 330 -2.59 -7.12 -10.15
CA ILE A 330 -3.15 -8.38 -9.65
C ILE A 330 -2.14 -8.98 -8.67
N TRP A 331 -2.63 -9.47 -7.53
CA TRP A 331 -1.78 -9.90 -6.42
C TRP A 331 -2.02 -11.35 -6.02
N THR A 332 -0.94 -12.07 -5.72
CA THR A 332 -1.02 -13.41 -5.11
C THR A 332 -0.21 -13.44 -3.82
N SER A 333 -0.77 -13.99 -2.75
CA SER A 333 -0.01 -14.32 -1.54
C SER A 333 0.60 -15.71 -1.65
N LEU A 334 1.93 -15.81 -1.54
CA LEU A 334 2.70 -17.03 -1.84
C LEU A 334 2.95 -17.95 -0.64
N GLU A 335 2.68 -17.46 0.58
CA GLU A 335 2.94 -18.21 1.82
C GLU A 335 1.79 -18.16 2.85
N MET A 336 0.69 -17.48 2.53
CA MET A 336 -0.40 -17.27 3.49
C MET A 336 -1.19 -18.56 3.74
N GLU A 337 -1.49 -18.87 5.00
CA GLU A 337 -2.16 -20.11 5.40
C GLU A 337 -3.64 -19.91 5.72
N GLY A 338 -4.03 -18.77 6.31
CA GLY A 338 -5.41 -18.54 6.76
C GLY A 338 -6.41 -18.37 5.62
N SER A 339 -6.31 -17.24 4.91
CA SER A 339 -7.12 -16.92 3.72
C SER A 339 -6.24 -16.52 2.55
N PRO A 340 -5.40 -17.42 2.01
CA PRO A 340 -4.60 -17.12 0.83
C PRO A 340 -5.47 -16.74 -0.36
N LEU A 341 -4.96 -15.80 -1.15
CA LEU A 341 -5.65 -15.32 -2.35
C LEU A 341 -4.71 -15.45 -3.54
N LEU A 342 -5.22 -16.06 -4.61
CA LEU A 342 -4.54 -16.27 -5.88
C LEU A 342 -5.13 -15.31 -6.91
N ARG A 343 -4.25 -14.60 -7.61
CA ARG A 343 -4.61 -13.61 -8.64
C ARG A 343 -5.75 -12.67 -8.20
N TYR A 344 -5.64 -12.14 -6.99
CA TYR A 344 -6.59 -11.21 -6.42
C TYR A 344 -6.58 -9.88 -7.16
N ARG A 345 -7.78 -9.43 -7.56
CA ARG A 345 -7.96 -8.19 -8.29
C ARG A 345 -7.97 -6.98 -7.34
N SER A 346 -7.01 -6.08 -7.51
CA SER A 346 -6.88 -4.91 -6.63
C SER A 346 -7.71 -3.70 -7.07
N TYR A 347 -8.05 -3.63 -8.37
CA TYR A 347 -8.52 -2.44 -9.05
C TYR A 347 -7.53 -1.26 -9.06
N ASP A 348 -6.30 -1.43 -8.60
CA ASP A 348 -5.31 -0.37 -8.52
C ASP A 348 -4.55 -0.26 -9.85
N LEU A 349 -4.53 0.95 -10.42
CA LEU A 349 -3.79 1.27 -11.63
C LEU A 349 -2.35 1.63 -11.30
N SER A 350 -1.40 0.89 -11.87
CA SER A 350 0.03 1.13 -11.72
C SER A 350 0.79 0.52 -12.89
N SER A 351 2.03 0.11 -12.70
CA SER A 351 2.85 -0.65 -13.64
C SER A 351 3.72 -1.64 -12.86
N TYR A 352 4.14 -2.73 -13.50
CA TYR A 352 5.25 -3.53 -13.00
C TYR A 352 6.57 -2.96 -13.51
N ILE A 353 7.63 -2.96 -12.70
CA ILE A 353 8.95 -2.44 -13.09
C ILE A 353 9.97 -3.53 -12.80
N GLU A 354 10.56 -4.08 -13.86
CA GLU A 354 11.65 -5.06 -13.77
C GLU A 354 12.92 -4.40 -13.19
N PRO A 355 13.74 -5.16 -12.43
CA PRO A 355 15.04 -4.70 -11.95
C PRO A 355 16.06 -4.53 -13.08
N PRO A 356 17.24 -3.91 -12.83
CA PRO A 356 17.74 -3.41 -11.55
C PRO A 356 17.14 -2.05 -11.15
N CYS A 357 17.35 -1.67 -9.89
CA CYS A 357 16.98 -0.37 -9.36
C CYS A 357 18.23 0.50 -9.14
N GLY A 358 18.10 1.82 -9.31
CA GLY A 358 19.18 2.77 -9.03
C GLY A 358 19.61 2.83 -7.55
N CYS A 359 18.87 2.17 -6.64
CA CYS A 359 19.27 2.02 -5.24
C CYS A 359 20.25 0.86 -4.99
N GLY A 360 20.53 0.02 -6.00
CA GLY A 360 21.45 -1.12 -5.90
C GLY A 360 20.78 -2.50 -5.89
N PHE A 361 19.47 -2.59 -5.64
CA PHE A 361 18.72 -3.84 -5.76
C PHE A 361 18.81 -4.40 -7.19
N THR A 362 19.20 -5.67 -7.32
CA THR A 362 19.57 -6.27 -8.61
C THR A 362 18.55 -7.26 -9.16
N SER A 363 17.79 -7.92 -8.29
CA SER A 363 16.94 -9.06 -8.65
C SER A 363 15.46 -8.83 -8.34
N VAL A 364 15.15 -7.91 -7.43
CA VAL A 364 13.79 -7.66 -6.93
C VAL A 364 13.06 -6.60 -7.75
N GLY A 365 11.86 -6.94 -8.22
CA GLY A 365 11.00 -6.02 -8.97
C GLY A 365 10.34 -4.94 -8.12
N LYS A 366 9.75 -3.95 -8.80
CA LYS A 366 8.95 -2.88 -8.19
C LYS A 366 7.57 -2.79 -8.82
N ILE A 367 6.63 -2.18 -8.11
CA ILE A 367 5.47 -1.55 -8.75
C ILE A 367 5.75 -0.06 -8.97
N GLY A 368 5.13 0.52 -9.99
CA GLY A 368 5.04 1.97 -10.11
C GLY A 368 4.20 2.58 -8.97
N LYS A 369 4.22 3.90 -8.87
CA LYS A 369 3.34 4.63 -7.95
C LYS A 369 1.87 4.39 -8.38
N PRO A 370 0.98 3.94 -7.48
CA PRO A 370 -0.44 3.81 -7.79
C PRO A 370 -1.02 5.14 -8.26
N ARG A 371 -1.75 5.13 -9.39
CA ARG A 371 -2.28 6.35 -10.04
C ARG A 371 -3.77 6.58 -9.79
N GLY A 372 -4.48 5.53 -9.44
CA GLY A 372 -5.92 5.55 -9.27
C GLY A 372 -6.47 4.16 -9.01
N ARG A 373 -7.77 4.08 -8.71
CA ARG A 373 -8.49 2.81 -8.58
C ARG A 373 -9.65 2.79 -9.56
N ILE A 374 -9.73 1.78 -10.40
CA ILE A 374 -10.74 1.65 -11.47
C ILE A 374 -12.16 1.82 -10.91
N ASN A 375 -12.46 1.17 -9.79
CA ASN A 375 -13.78 1.22 -9.16
C ASN A 375 -14.05 2.51 -8.34
N SER A 376 -13.10 3.45 -8.33
CA SER A 376 -13.21 4.75 -7.66
C SER A 376 -13.01 5.91 -8.64
N GLU A 377 -12.98 5.65 -9.96
CA GLU A 377 -12.92 6.69 -10.99
C GLU A 377 -14.20 7.53 -10.95
N THR A 378 -14.05 8.84 -11.14
CA THR A 378 -15.17 9.74 -11.41
C THR A 378 -15.03 10.28 -12.82
N LYS A 379 -16.13 10.41 -13.54
CA LYS A 379 -16.11 10.91 -14.92
C LYS A 379 -16.60 12.35 -14.97
N ILE A 380 -15.90 13.23 -15.68
CA ILE A 380 -16.37 14.61 -15.93
C ILE A 380 -16.46 14.88 -17.43
N GLY A 381 -17.26 15.88 -17.81
CA GLY A 381 -17.38 16.33 -19.20
C GLY A 381 -17.82 15.20 -20.14
N TYR A 382 -17.00 14.92 -21.17
CA TYR A 382 -17.26 13.84 -22.14
C TYR A 382 -17.05 12.41 -21.61
N GLY A 383 -16.72 12.26 -20.33
CA GLY A 383 -16.40 10.96 -19.73
C GLY A 383 -14.92 10.81 -19.37
N GLU A 384 -14.18 11.91 -19.29
CA GLU A 384 -12.79 11.96 -18.85
C GLU A 384 -12.69 11.40 -17.43
N LYS A 385 -11.81 10.42 -17.23
CA LYS A 385 -11.65 9.73 -15.95
C LYS A 385 -10.73 10.51 -15.05
N VAL A 386 -11.28 11.09 -13.99
CA VAL A 386 -10.53 11.79 -12.95
C VAL A 386 -10.38 10.96 -11.69
N PHE A 387 -9.20 11.08 -11.07
CA PHE A 387 -8.86 10.47 -9.79
C PHE A 387 -8.43 11.56 -8.81
N PRO A 388 -8.57 11.34 -7.49
CA PRO A 388 -8.12 12.29 -6.47
C PRO A 388 -6.69 12.81 -6.69
N LEU A 389 -5.78 11.95 -7.14
CA LEU A 389 -4.37 12.30 -7.36
C LEU A 389 -4.19 13.46 -8.36
N LEU A 390 -5.06 13.60 -9.36
CA LEU A 390 -5.04 14.71 -10.31
C LEU A 390 -5.21 16.05 -9.58
N PHE A 391 -6.22 16.12 -8.70
CA PHE A 391 -6.52 17.32 -7.92
C PHE A 391 -5.50 17.53 -6.80
N ASP A 392 -4.90 16.46 -6.25
CA ASP A 392 -3.85 16.57 -5.24
C ASP A 392 -2.65 17.36 -5.76
N GLU A 393 -2.21 17.12 -7.01
CA GLU A 393 -1.09 17.84 -7.62
C GLU A 393 -1.39 19.34 -7.80
N ALA A 394 -2.63 19.70 -8.16
CA ALA A 394 -3.03 21.09 -8.32
C ALA A 394 -3.23 21.78 -6.96
N VAL A 395 -4.09 21.23 -6.10
CA VAL A 395 -4.57 21.90 -4.88
C VAL A 395 -3.55 21.82 -3.74
N LEU A 396 -2.92 20.66 -3.50
CA LEU A 396 -1.96 20.50 -2.39
C LEU A 396 -0.58 21.09 -2.71
N SER A 397 -0.36 21.56 -3.94
CA SER A 397 0.85 22.32 -4.29
C SER A 397 0.83 23.76 -3.76
N VAL A 398 -0.35 24.26 -3.37
CA VAL A 398 -0.52 25.59 -2.78
C VAL A 398 -0.13 25.54 -1.31
N SER A 399 0.97 26.20 -0.95
CA SER A 399 1.48 26.21 0.43
C SER A 399 0.44 26.78 1.40
N GLY A 400 0.16 26.03 2.46
CA GLY A 400 -0.83 26.38 3.49
C GLY A 400 -2.15 25.60 3.36
N VAL A 401 -2.37 24.87 2.27
CA VAL A 401 -3.50 23.95 2.16
C VAL A 401 -3.31 22.76 3.09
N LEU A 402 -4.29 22.50 3.94
CA LEU A 402 -4.32 21.41 4.91
C LEU A 402 -5.04 20.16 4.40
N GLY A 403 -5.93 20.35 3.41
CA GLY A 403 -6.74 19.32 2.80
C GLY A 403 -7.88 19.94 1.99
N TYR A 404 -8.56 19.14 1.19
CA TYR A 404 -9.69 19.60 0.38
C TYR A 404 -10.69 18.48 0.12
N GLN A 405 -11.84 18.85 -0.39
CA GLN A 405 -12.84 17.95 -0.96
C GLN A 405 -13.44 18.59 -2.21
N VAL A 406 -13.64 17.80 -3.26
CA VAL A 406 -14.33 18.20 -4.49
C VAL A 406 -15.73 17.64 -4.44
N ILE A 407 -16.72 18.53 -4.53
CA ILE A 407 -18.12 18.18 -4.69
C ILE A 407 -18.45 18.30 -6.17
N ILE A 408 -19.01 17.24 -6.74
CA ILE A 408 -19.45 17.22 -8.14
C ILE A 408 -20.97 17.14 -8.17
N ASP A 409 -21.58 18.17 -8.74
CA ASP A 409 -23.02 18.30 -9.00
C ASP A 409 -23.28 18.40 -10.51
N LYS A 410 -24.55 18.59 -10.89
CA LYS A 410 -24.96 18.84 -12.27
C LYS A 410 -25.91 20.03 -12.34
N VAL A 411 -25.63 20.96 -13.25
CA VAL A 411 -26.48 22.12 -13.57
C VAL A 411 -26.88 22.00 -15.05
N GLY A 412 -28.16 21.69 -15.28
CA GLY A 412 -28.62 21.32 -16.63
C GLY A 412 -27.90 20.07 -17.13
N TYR A 413 -27.12 20.22 -18.21
CA TYR A 413 -26.30 19.14 -18.76
C TYR A 413 -24.83 19.20 -18.33
N LYS A 414 -24.38 20.33 -17.76
CA LYS A 414 -23.00 20.57 -17.37
C LYS A 414 -22.70 20.03 -15.99
N ASP A 415 -21.47 19.59 -15.79
CA ASP A 415 -20.95 19.25 -14.48
C ASP A 415 -20.59 20.54 -13.72
N ARG A 416 -20.81 20.57 -12.41
CA ARG A 416 -20.36 21.65 -11.53
C ARG A 416 -19.40 21.10 -10.49
N LEU A 417 -18.20 21.67 -10.42
CA LEU A 417 -17.15 21.28 -9.50
C LEU A 417 -16.93 22.37 -8.46
N THR A 418 -17.19 22.03 -7.19
CA THR A 418 -16.95 22.92 -6.04
C THR A 418 -15.83 22.34 -5.18
N PHE A 419 -14.71 23.06 -5.11
CA PHE A 419 -13.54 22.72 -4.30
C PHE A 419 -13.66 23.37 -2.91
N GLN A 420 -13.91 22.56 -1.90
CA GLN A 420 -13.91 22.98 -0.50
C GLN A 420 -12.53 22.75 0.09
N VAL A 421 -11.78 23.83 0.32
CA VAL A 421 -10.37 23.77 0.69
C VAL A 421 -10.18 24.29 2.10
N GLU A 422 -9.55 23.49 2.96
CA GLU A 422 -9.13 23.91 4.28
C GLU A 422 -7.73 24.53 4.19
N PHE A 423 -7.60 25.78 4.63
CA PHE A 423 -6.38 26.57 4.44
C PHE A 423 -5.91 27.27 5.72
N SER A 424 -4.60 27.42 5.85
CA SER A 424 -3.93 28.18 6.92
C SER A 424 -3.22 29.40 6.31
N GLY A 425 -3.78 30.60 6.51
CA GLY A 425 -3.21 31.86 6.02
C GLY A 425 -4.25 32.80 5.37
N ASP A 426 -3.83 33.61 4.40
CA ASP A 426 -4.69 34.48 3.59
C ASP A 426 -5.59 33.66 2.64
N THR A 427 -6.89 33.67 2.91
CA THR A 427 -7.88 32.89 2.16
C THR A 427 -8.22 33.47 0.79
N GLN A 428 -8.08 34.79 0.58
CA GLN A 428 -8.40 35.42 -0.70
C GLN A 428 -7.32 35.12 -1.73
N TRP A 429 -6.05 35.23 -1.34
CA TRP A 429 -4.94 34.81 -2.18
C TRP A 429 -5.03 33.33 -2.53
N ALA A 430 -5.27 32.47 -1.52
CA ALA A 430 -5.33 31.03 -1.71
C ALA A 430 -6.43 30.63 -2.70
N ARG A 431 -7.61 31.26 -2.62
CA ARG A 431 -8.72 31.01 -3.55
C ARG A 431 -8.29 31.20 -5.00
N LYS A 432 -7.68 32.36 -5.30
CA LYS A 432 -7.25 32.71 -6.65
C LYS A 432 -6.16 31.76 -7.18
N GLU A 433 -5.16 31.46 -6.35
CA GLU A 433 -4.07 30.56 -6.72
C GLU A 433 -4.57 29.13 -7.02
N ILE A 434 -5.50 28.63 -6.21
CA ILE A 434 -6.09 27.29 -6.40
C ILE A 434 -6.93 27.26 -7.67
N GLU A 435 -7.76 28.29 -7.90
CA GLU A 435 -8.58 28.41 -9.10
C GLU A 435 -7.72 28.39 -10.37
N GLU A 436 -6.67 29.21 -10.42
CA GLU A 436 -5.72 29.25 -11.55
C GLU A 436 -5.07 27.88 -11.82
N ARG A 437 -4.66 27.14 -10.77
CA ARG A 437 -4.04 25.81 -10.90
C ARG A 437 -5.02 24.74 -11.35
N VAL A 438 -6.25 24.75 -10.85
CA VAL A 438 -7.29 23.79 -11.25
C VAL A 438 -7.70 24.02 -12.71
N LEU A 439 -7.84 25.28 -13.13
CA LEU A 439 -8.14 25.65 -14.52
C LEU A 439 -7.02 25.26 -15.51
N ALA A 440 -5.79 25.09 -15.02
CA ALA A 440 -4.66 24.64 -15.82
C ALA A 440 -4.63 23.12 -16.07
N LEU A 441 -5.47 22.34 -15.40
CA LEU A 441 -5.57 20.89 -15.63
C LEU A 441 -6.22 20.62 -17.00
N ASP A 442 -5.63 19.71 -17.77
CA ASP A 442 -6.07 19.43 -19.14
C ASP A 442 -7.50 18.89 -19.19
N GLU A 443 -7.90 18.03 -18.24
CA GLU A 443 -9.27 17.50 -18.12
C GLU A 443 -10.27 18.61 -17.80
N ILE A 444 -9.90 19.58 -16.97
CA ILE A 444 -10.76 20.72 -16.64
C ILE A 444 -10.87 21.67 -17.83
N ARG A 445 -9.74 22.05 -18.44
CA ARG A 445 -9.71 22.95 -19.59
C ARG A 445 -10.49 22.37 -20.77
N SER A 446 -10.24 21.11 -21.12
CA SER A 446 -10.96 20.38 -22.17
C SER A 446 -12.47 20.43 -21.94
N SER A 447 -12.92 20.10 -20.74
CA SER A 447 -14.34 20.07 -20.41
C SER A 447 -14.97 21.48 -20.37
N MET A 448 -14.21 22.52 -20.03
CA MET A 448 -14.68 23.92 -20.11
C MET A 448 -14.74 24.45 -21.54
N ASP A 449 -13.72 24.19 -22.36
CA ASP A 449 -13.65 24.63 -23.77
C ASP A 449 -14.80 24.04 -24.61
N ASN A 450 -15.32 22.89 -24.20
CA ASN A 450 -16.46 22.21 -24.85
C ASN A 450 -17.82 22.54 -24.21
N ASP A 451 -17.90 23.53 -23.32
CA ASP A 451 -19.12 23.95 -22.63
C ASP A 451 -19.79 22.85 -21.78
N LEU A 452 -19.00 21.93 -21.21
CA LEU A 452 -19.50 20.81 -20.39
C LEU A 452 -19.30 21.00 -18.89
N LEU A 453 -18.58 22.03 -18.49
CA LEU A 453 -18.36 22.42 -17.10
C LEU A 453 -18.91 23.83 -16.85
N GLU A 454 -19.57 23.99 -15.72
CA GLU A 454 -19.75 25.31 -15.11
C GLU A 454 -18.39 25.88 -14.66
N PRO A 455 -18.26 27.21 -14.50
CA PRO A 455 -17.06 27.80 -13.90
C PRO A 455 -16.70 27.13 -12.57
N ILE A 456 -15.41 26.89 -12.35
CA ILE A 456 -14.91 26.22 -11.15
C ILE A 456 -15.20 27.09 -9.92
N GLU A 457 -15.77 26.48 -8.88
CA GLU A 457 -16.03 27.14 -7.61
C GLU A 457 -14.97 26.72 -6.58
N VAL A 458 -14.30 27.68 -5.95
CA VAL A 458 -13.35 27.43 -4.86
C VAL A 458 -13.84 28.11 -3.58
N GLU A 459 -14.17 27.29 -2.59
CA GLU A 459 -14.60 27.69 -1.26
C GLU A 459 -13.45 27.45 -0.27
N VAL A 460 -12.79 28.53 0.17
CA VAL A 460 -11.71 28.43 1.16
C VAL A 460 -12.28 28.58 2.56
N ILE A 461 -12.09 27.54 3.37
CA ILE A 461 -12.52 27.47 4.76
C ILE A 461 -11.28 27.66 5.65
N SER A 462 -11.41 28.51 6.68
CA SER A 462 -10.34 28.68 7.66
C SER A 462 -10.06 27.37 8.40
N SER A 463 -8.79 27.17 8.77
CA SER A 463 -8.31 25.97 9.45
C SER A 463 -9.17 25.60 10.65
N SER A 464 -9.64 24.34 10.69
CA SER A 464 -10.30 23.74 11.83
C SER A 464 -9.31 22.89 12.64
N SER A 465 -9.60 22.65 13.91
CA SER A 465 -8.79 21.73 14.74
C SER A 465 -9.06 20.24 14.45
N GLY A 466 -10.05 19.92 13.62
CA GLY A 466 -10.47 18.56 13.33
C GLY A 466 -9.64 17.88 12.23
N PHE A 467 -9.59 16.55 12.28
CA PHE A 467 -9.12 15.72 11.17
C PHE A 467 -10.03 14.51 11.02
N THR A 468 -10.49 14.24 9.81
CA THR A 468 -11.28 13.03 9.50
C THR A 468 -10.46 12.14 8.58
N PRO A 469 -9.97 10.97 9.07
CA PRO A 469 -9.17 10.07 8.24
C PRO A 469 -9.99 9.49 7.11
N LYS A 470 -9.35 9.29 5.95
CA LYS A 470 -9.94 8.65 4.77
C LYS A 470 -11.26 9.30 4.32
N LYS A 471 -11.40 10.61 4.52
CA LYS A 471 -12.50 11.39 3.95
C LYS A 471 -12.43 11.26 2.43
N ALA A 472 -13.55 10.98 1.78
CA ALA A 472 -13.58 10.88 0.32
C ALA A 472 -13.21 12.23 -0.30
N THR A 473 -12.12 12.26 -1.07
CA THR A 473 -11.66 13.48 -1.75
C THR A 473 -12.65 13.96 -2.79
N ILE A 474 -13.27 13.06 -3.54
CA ILE A 474 -14.31 13.37 -4.53
C ILE A 474 -15.65 12.87 -4.00
N VAL A 475 -16.66 13.73 -3.98
CA VAL A 475 -18.05 13.41 -3.64
C VAL A 475 -18.91 13.72 -4.85
N ASP A 476 -19.26 12.68 -5.59
CA ASP A 476 -20.17 12.77 -6.73
C ASP A 476 -21.63 12.68 -6.27
N ARG A 477 -22.37 13.77 -6.40
CA ARG A 477 -23.79 13.90 -6.03
C ARG A 477 -24.71 13.80 -7.24
N ARG A 478 -24.17 13.62 -8.44
CA ARG A 478 -24.97 13.49 -9.66
C ARG A 478 -25.77 12.19 -9.62
N LYS A 479 -26.93 12.18 -10.26
CA LYS A 479 -27.67 10.94 -10.54
C LYS A 479 -26.94 10.20 -11.67
N ILE A 480 -26.13 9.22 -11.31
CA ILE A 480 -25.44 8.35 -12.27
C ILE A 480 -26.38 7.20 -12.62
N TYR A 481 -26.88 7.18 -13.86
CA TYR A 481 -27.82 6.15 -14.32
C TYR A 481 -27.13 4.81 -14.67
N ASP A 482 -25.79 4.79 -14.80
CA ASP A 482 -24.97 3.64 -15.24
C ASP A 482 -24.36 2.78 -14.10
N ARG A 483 -24.97 2.73 -12.92
CA ARG A 483 -24.50 1.85 -11.81
C ARG A 483 -25.27 0.53 -11.68
N THR A 484 -25.69 -0.07 -12.80
CA THR A 484 -26.23 -1.44 -12.83
C THR A 484 -25.16 -2.46 -13.16
#